data_AF-A0A7V6VLX7-F1
#
_entry.id   AF-A0A7V6VLX7-F1
#
_cell.length_a   1.000
_cell.length_b   1.000
_cell.length_c   1.000
_cell.angle_alpha   90.00
_cell.angle_beta   90.00
_cell.angle_gamma   90.00
#
_symmetry.space_group_name_H-M   'P 1'
#
loop_
_entity.id
_entity.type
_entity.pdbx_description
1 polymer ?
#
loop_
_entity_poly.entity_id
_entity_poly.type
_entity_poly.pdbx_seq_one_letter_code
_entity_poly.pdbx_strand_id
1 'polypeptide(L)'
;MTEFDVPTTVQDRLLSEARIGNFGLANSGEAEPVSVDVVRTADVEREVSRYADGSISVLESEIPTEVDPGAAAPRAITGCTVVSGSGFKNFSGCRIHYQSHIFSYGFYADYMYGNGGWDQIYRAYDQFQGYAIGHSRDSWALKVIKQHESSTGPAHAQLSIVYNVLPAFGQVTKGVRLKVGGDRSWQENS
;
A
#
# COMPACT_ATOMS: atom_id res chain seq x y z
N MET A 1 7.76 -13.67 6.35
CA MET A 1 7.92 -12.48 7.24
C MET A 1 9.26 -12.45 7.98
N THR A 2 10.13 -13.45 7.76
CA THR A 2 11.46 -13.52 8.37
C THR A 2 12.36 -12.33 8.04
N GLU A 3 12.18 -11.71 6.87
CA GLU A 3 12.87 -10.47 6.46
C GLU A 3 12.60 -9.27 7.38
N PHE A 4 11.55 -9.34 8.20
CA PHE A 4 11.17 -8.32 9.18
C PHE A 4 11.40 -8.80 10.63
N ASP A 5 12.27 -9.79 10.82
CA ASP A 5 12.63 -10.36 12.12
C ASP A 5 11.46 -10.98 12.89
N VAL A 6 10.43 -11.46 12.18
CA VAL A 6 9.36 -12.25 12.81
C VAL A 6 9.84 -13.70 12.95
N PRO A 7 9.98 -14.25 14.18
CA PRO A 7 10.44 -15.63 14.38
C PRO A 7 9.55 -16.64 13.66
N THR A 8 10.13 -17.72 13.13
CA THR A 8 9.38 -18.77 12.41
C THR A 8 8.31 -19.40 13.29
N THR A 9 8.58 -19.59 14.58
CA THR A 9 7.60 -20.09 15.56
C THR A 9 6.39 -19.17 15.71
N VAL A 10 6.58 -17.85 15.60
CA VAL A 10 5.49 -16.86 15.58
C VAL A 10 4.73 -16.94 14.27
N GLN A 11 5.43 -17.05 13.13
CA GLN A 11 4.80 -17.21 11.82
C GLN A 11 3.93 -18.47 11.76
N ASP A 12 4.43 -19.62 12.23
CA ASP A 12 3.71 -20.88 12.26
C ASP A 12 2.48 -20.81 13.17
N ARG A 13 2.61 -20.17 14.35
CA ARG A 13 1.49 -19.94 15.25
C ARG A 13 0.41 -19.08 14.58
N LEU A 14 0.77 -17.94 14.00
CA LEU A 14 -0.18 -17.05 13.32
C LEU A 14 -0.89 -17.75 12.14
N LEU A 15 -0.15 -18.57 11.37
CA LEU A 15 -0.74 -19.38 10.30
C LEU A 15 -1.69 -20.46 10.83
N SER A 16 -1.40 -21.06 11.99
CA SER A 16 -2.29 -22.03 12.63
C SER A 16 -3.57 -21.37 13.16
N GLU A 17 -3.45 -20.18 13.76
CA GLU A 17 -4.56 -19.36 14.23
C GLU A 17 -5.47 -18.93 13.07
N ALA A 18 -4.89 -18.58 11.92
CA ALA A 18 -5.64 -18.21 10.73
C ALA A 18 -6.56 -19.33 10.21
N ARG A 19 -6.16 -20.60 10.38
CA ARG A 19 -6.97 -21.77 9.97
C ARG A 19 -8.24 -21.94 10.78
N ILE A 20 -8.29 -21.38 11.99
CA ILE A 20 -9.46 -21.42 12.88
C ILE A 20 -10.16 -20.07 13.00
N GLY A 21 -9.85 -19.12 12.09
CA GLY A 21 -10.52 -17.83 11.99
C GLY A 21 -9.89 -16.69 12.81
N ASN A 22 -8.73 -16.90 13.44
CA ASN A 22 -7.98 -15.82 14.08
C ASN A 22 -6.86 -15.32 13.16
N PHE A 23 -7.05 -14.15 12.55
CA PHE A 23 -6.14 -13.59 11.55
C PHE A 23 -5.08 -12.64 12.13
N GLY A 24 -4.97 -12.56 13.45
CA GLY A 24 -4.03 -11.66 14.13
C GLY A 24 -4.40 -10.18 14.06
N LEU A 25 -3.77 -9.40 14.92
CA LEU A 25 -4.03 -7.99 15.16
C LEU A 25 -3.71 -7.10 13.95
N ALA A 26 -2.68 -7.45 13.18
CA ALA A 26 -2.32 -6.74 11.93
C ALA A 26 -3.44 -6.74 10.88
N ASN A 27 -4.41 -7.65 11.01
CA ASN A 27 -5.56 -7.77 10.13
C ASN A 27 -6.86 -7.35 10.83
N SER A 28 -6.78 -6.74 12.02
CA SER A 28 -7.90 -6.07 12.67
C SER A 28 -7.88 -4.58 12.33
N GLY A 29 -9.03 -4.00 12.00
CA GLY A 29 -9.14 -2.57 11.73
C GLY A 29 -9.06 -1.68 12.99
N GLU A 30 -9.08 -2.28 14.18
CA GLU A 30 -9.15 -1.58 15.47
C GLU A 30 -7.88 -1.76 16.32
N ALA A 31 -6.94 -2.61 15.87
CA ALA A 31 -5.72 -2.85 16.62
C ALA A 31 -4.71 -1.72 16.38
N GLU A 32 -4.14 -1.21 17.47
CA GLU A 32 -3.03 -0.26 17.43
C GLU A 32 -1.69 -1.01 17.43
N PRO A 33 -0.71 -0.60 16.62
CA PRO A 33 0.62 -1.18 16.65
C PRO A 33 1.34 -0.83 17.96
N VAL A 34 2.12 -1.78 18.48
CA VAL A 34 3.01 -1.56 19.63
C VAL A 34 4.31 -0.85 19.22
N SER A 35 4.68 -0.94 17.93
CA SER A 35 5.78 -0.19 17.34
C SER A 35 5.57 0.00 15.84
N VAL A 36 6.13 1.08 15.31
CA VAL A 36 6.16 1.38 13.88
C VAL A 36 7.59 1.74 13.51
N ASP A 37 8.17 1.00 12.57
CA ASP A 37 9.53 1.19 12.06
C ASP A 37 9.49 1.58 10.58
N VAL A 38 10.35 2.52 10.16
CA VAL A 38 10.54 2.83 8.73
C VAL A 38 11.86 2.25 8.26
N VAL A 39 11.79 1.32 7.31
CA VAL A 39 12.94 0.67 6.69
C VAL A 39 13.09 1.19 5.26
N ARG A 40 14.23 1.82 4.97
CA ARG A 40 14.57 2.31 3.63
C ARG A 40 15.68 1.48 3.02
N THR A 41 15.47 1.08 1.77
CA THR A 41 16.49 0.50 0.88
C THR A 41 16.76 1.47 -0.27
N ALA A 42 17.57 1.08 -1.27
CA ALA A 42 17.85 1.95 -2.41
C ALA A 42 16.58 2.28 -3.23
N ASP A 43 15.69 1.29 -3.39
CA ASP A 43 14.57 1.36 -4.35
C ASP A 43 13.20 1.41 -3.66
N VAL A 44 13.14 1.19 -2.34
CA VAL A 44 11.88 0.96 -1.62
C VAL A 44 11.94 1.52 -0.20
N GLU A 45 10.85 2.18 0.21
CA GLU A 45 10.52 2.52 1.58
C GLU A 45 9.41 1.61 2.11
N ARG A 46 9.59 1.10 3.34
CA ARG A 46 8.62 0.24 4.02
C ARG A 46 8.31 0.80 5.40
N GLU A 47 7.03 0.99 5.68
CA GLU A 47 6.53 1.22 7.04
C GLU A 47 6.09 -0.13 7.61
N VAL A 48 6.74 -0.59 8.69
CA VAL A 48 6.50 -1.87 9.35
C VAL A 48 5.82 -1.61 10.69
N SER A 49 4.53 -1.91 10.76
CA SER A 49 3.72 -1.84 11.98
C SER A 49 3.70 -3.21 12.65
N ARG A 50 4.14 -3.27 13.90
CA ARG A 50 4.21 -4.50 14.70
C ARG A 50 3.15 -4.48 15.79
N TYR A 51 2.54 -5.64 16.06
CA TYR A 51 1.43 -5.77 16.98
C TYR A 51 1.77 -6.67 18.17
N ALA A 52 0.99 -6.55 19.24
CA ALA A 52 1.24 -7.26 20.50
C ALA A 52 1.21 -8.80 20.38
N ASP A 53 0.49 -9.33 19.39
CA ASP A 53 0.42 -10.76 19.08
C ASP A 53 1.57 -11.24 18.19
N GLY A 54 2.53 -10.37 17.86
CA GLY A 54 3.66 -10.65 16.98
C GLY A 54 3.32 -10.64 15.49
N SER A 55 2.06 -10.37 15.13
CA SER A 55 1.71 -10.10 13.73
C SER A 55 2.26 -8.74 13.30
N ILE A 56 2.51 -8.59 11.99
CA ILE A 56 2.96 -7.32 11.40
C ILE A 56 2.15 -7.00 10.16
N SER A 57 2.03 -5.70 9.87
CA SER A 57 1.61 -5.18 8.57
C SER A 57 2.70 -4.28 8.00
N VAL A 58 2.85 -4.29 6.69
CA VAL A 58 3.85 -3.55 5.95
C VAL A 58 3.16 -2.75 4.86
N LEU A 59 3.39 -1.44 4.84
CA LEU A 59 3.09 -0.58 3.71
C LEU A 59 4.38 -0.34 2.94
N GLU A 60 4.37 -0.70 1.66
CA GLU A 60 5.54 -0.61 0.77
C GLU A 60 5.27 0.40 -0.33
N SER A 61 6.21 1.34 -0.52
CA SER A 61 6.26 2.27 -1.64
C SER A 61 7.64 2.29 -2.27
N GLU A 62 7.68 2.33 -3.58
CA GLU A 62 8.94 2.50 -4.32
C GLU A 62 9.51 3.92 -4.11
N ILE A 63 10.83 3.99 -3.96
CA ILE A 63 11.58 5.24 -3.99
C ILE A 63 11.76 5.62 -5.47
N PRO A 64 11.27 6.78 -5.90
CA PRO A 64 11.31 7.16 -7.29
C PRO A 64 12.74 7.35 -7.81
N THR A 65 13.02 6.82 -9.01
CA THR A 65 14.27 7.12 -9.72
C THR A 65 14.10 8.39 -10.55
N GLU A 66 15.02 9.37 -10.39
CA GLU A 66 15.05 10.58 -11.21
C GLU A 66 15.38 10.23 -12.67
N VAL A 67 14.62 10.80 -13.60
CA VAL A 67 14.84 10.69 -15.04
C VAL A 67 14.97 12.07 -15.67
N ASP A 68 15.93 12.23 -16.58
CA ASP A 68 16.22 13.52 -17.23
C ASP A 68 15.02 14.03 -18.07
N PRO A 69 14.69 15.33 -17.99
CA PRO A 69 13.68 15.93 -18.84
C PRO A 69 14.02 15.76 -20.33
N GLY A 70 13.20 15.00 -21.06
CA GLY A 70 13.39 14.73 -22.49
C GLY A 70 14.14 13.43 -22.82
N ALA A 71 14.58 12.68 -21.82
CA ALA A 71 15.06 11.32 -22.03
C ALA A 71 13.89 10.40 -22.42
N ALA A 72 14.04 9.64 -23.50
CA ALA A 72 13.15 8.54 -23.82
C ALA A 72 13.43 7.38 -22.87
N ALA A 73 12.95 7.48 -21.63
CA ALA A 73 12.93 6.34 -20.72
C ALA A 73 11.87 5.35 -21.24
N PRO A 74 12.18 4.05 -21.37
CA PRO A 74 11.12 3.06 -21.51
C PRO A 74 10.14 3.27 -20.35
N ARG A 75 8.83 3.33 -20.62
CA ARG A 75 7.82 3.30 -19.56
C ARG A 75 8.00 1.97 -18.84
N ALA A 76 8.80 1.97 -17.78
CA ALA A 76 9.07 0.78 -17.02
C ALA A 76 7.72 0.32 -16.43
N ILE A 77 7.42 -0.96 -16.61
CA ILE A 77 6.20 -1.58 -16.04
C ILE A 77 6.36 -1.71 -14.51
N THR A 78 7.56 -1.45 -13.99
CA THR A 78 7.98 -1.53 -12.59
C THR A 78 9.00 -0.44 -12.27
N GLY A 79 8.98 0.12 -11.07
CA GLY A 79 9.88 1.20 -10.66
C GLY A 79 9.24 2.58 -10.84
N CYS A 80 8.79 3.15 -9.74
CA CYS A 80 8.40 4.55 -9.63
C CYS A 80 9.48 5.44 -10.26
N THR A 81 9.12 6.25 -11.24
CA THR A 81 10.00 7.25 -11.85
C THR A 81 9.53 8.64 -11.48
N VAL A 82 10.47 9.57 -11.29
CA VAL A 82 10.16 10.98 -11.08
C VAL A 82 10.79 11.85 -12.15
N VAL A 83 9.97 12.68 -12.79
CA VAL A 83 10.40 13.78 -13.67
C VAL A 83 10.16 15.09 -12.95
N SER A 84 11.21 15.85 -12.68
CA SER A 84 11.09 17.20 -12.10
C SER A 84 11.23 18.29 -13.17
N GLY A 85 10.40 19.32 -13.07
CA GLY A 85 10.51 20.54 -13.86
C GLY A 85 10.38 21.79 -13.00
N SER A 86 10.49 22.96 -13.63
CA SER A 86 10.25 24.24 -12.97
C SER A 86 8.77 24.38 -12.59
N GLY A 87 8.41 23.92 -11.40
CA GLY A 87 7.06 24.04 -10.86
C GLY A 87 6.33 22.73 -10.55
N PHE A 88 6.91 21.57 -10.86
CA PHE A 88 6.26 20.28 -10.59
C PHE A 88 7.24 19.12 -10.43
N LYS A 89 6.77 18.06 -9.77
CA LYS A 89 7.38 16.72 -9.79
C LYS A 89 6.34 15.69 -10.18
N ASN A 90 6.54 15.00 -11.30
CA ASN A 90 5.64 13.97 -11.79
C ASN A 90 6.17 12.59 -11.43
N PHE A 91 5.35 11.81 -10.75
CA PHE A 91 5.60 10.44 -10.34
C PHE A 91 4.80 9.50 -11.25
N SER A 92 5.44 8.47 -11.79
CA SER A 92 4.81 7.53 -12.71
C SER A 92 5.21 6.10 -12.40
N GLY A 93 4.25 5.18 -12.49
CA GLY A 93 4.49 3.75 -12.27
C GLY A 93 4.72 3.37 -10.80
N CYS A 94 4.26 4.19 -9.85
CA CYS A 94 4.60 4.00 -8.45
C CYS A 94 3.72 2.93 -7.79
N ARG A 95 4.36 1.90 -7.26
CA ARG A 95 3.66 0.79 -6.59
C ARG A 95 3.21 1.18 -5.18
N ILE A 96 1.93 0.92 -4.90
CA ILE A 96 1.26 1.09 -3.60
C ILE A 96 0.88 -0.30 -3.11
N HIS A 97 1.51 -0.77 -2.03
CA HIS A 97 1.44 -2.18 -1.66
C HIS A 97 1.26 -2.37 -0.16
N TYR A 98 0.26 -3.17 0.20
CA TYR A 98 0.05 -3.66 1.56
C TYR A 98 0.41 -5.13 1.66
N GLN A 99 1.08 -5.49 2.75
CA GLN A 99 1.44 -6.87 3.07
C GLN A 99 1.29 -7.18 4.56
N SER A 100 0.69 -8.32 4.88
CA SER A 100 0.67 -8.93 6.21
C SER A 100 0.92 -10.43 6.09
N HIS A 101 0.90 -11.16 7.20
CA HIS A 101 0.98 -12.63 7.15
C HIS A 101 -0.23 -13.29 6.46
N ILE A 102 -1.35 -12.57 6.27
CA ILE A 102 -2.58 -13.11 5.66
C ILE A 102 -2.84 -12.56 4.26
N PHE A 103 -2.56 -11.28 4.04
CA PHE A 103 -2.89 -10.61 2.79
C PHE A 103 -1.66 -9.97 2.13
N SER A 104 -1.67 -9.93 0.81
CA SER A 104 -0.77 -9.10 0.02
C SER A 104 -1.54 -8.59 -1.20
N TYR A 105 -1.70 -7.27 -1.31
CA TYR A 105 -2.46 -6.64 -2.39
C TYR A 105 -2.02 -5.19 -2.59
N GLY A 106 -2.24 -4.65 -3.78
CA GLY A 106 -1.82 -3.29 -4.11
C GLY A 106 -2.25 -2.86 -5.49
N PHE A 107 -1.77 -1.69 -5.91
CA PHE A 107 -2.03 -1.10 -7.22
C PHE A 107 -0.89 -0.17 -7.62
N TYR A 108 -0.93 0.36 -8.84
CA TYR A 108 0.01 1.35 -9.35
C TYR A 108 -0.67 2.71 -9.52
N ALA A 109 0.09 3.78 -9.30
CA ALA A 109 -0.42 5.15 -9.44
C ALA A 109 0.57 6.08 -10.14
N ASP A 110 -0.01 7.04 -10.86
CA ASP A 110 0.70 8.21 -11.36
C ASP A 110 0.14 9.45 -10.66
N TYR A 111 1.02 10.31 -10.13
CA TYR A 111 0.64 11.51 -9.38
C TYR A 111 1.67 12.63 -9.56
N MET A 112 1.36 13.82 -9.07
CA MET A 112 2.19 15.01 -9.20
C MET A 112 2.21 15.79 -7.88
N TYR A 113 3.38 16.34 -7.56
CA TYR A 113 3.51 17.47 -6.62
C TYR A 113 3.57 18.79 -7.37
N GLY A 114 2.70 19.72 -7.03
CA GLY A 114 2.62 21.05 -7.65
C GLY A 114 3.31 22.08 -6.78
N ASN A 115 4.49 22.58 -7.19
CA ASN A 115 5.21 23.59 -6.42
C ASN A 115 4.45 24.94 -6.45
N GLY A 116 3.79 25.27 -5.34
CA GLY A 116 2.90 26.43 -5.24
C GLY A 116 1.50 26.19 -5.83
N GLY A 117 1.17 24.95 -6.18
CA GLY A 117 -0.14 24.52 -6.71
C GLY A 117 -0.76 23.40 -5.86
N TRP A 118 -1.82 22.81 -6.37
CA TRP A 118 -2.44 21.64 -5.75
C TRP A 118 -1.84 20.35 -6.31
N ASP A 119 -1.55 19.39 -5.42
CA ASP A 119 -1.13 18.06 -5.81
C ASP A 119 -2.26 17.29 -6.51
N GLN A 120 -1.90 16.30 -7.33
CA GLN A 120 -2.89 15.57 -8.12
C GLN A 120 -2.52 14.09 -8.27
N ILE A 121 -3.52 13.22 -8.24
CA ILE A 121 -3.42 11.83 -8.72
C ILE A 121 -3.99 11.78 -10.14
N TYR A 122 -3.17 11.45 -11.13
CA TYR A 122 -3.61 11.34 -12.52
C TYR A 122 -4.44 10.08 -12.75
N ARG A 123 -3.95 8.95 -12.24
CA ARG A 123 -4.61 7.65 -12.37
C ARG A 123 -4.12 6.67 -11.31
N ALA A 124 -4.99 5.71 -11.00
CA ALA A 124 -4.67 4.49 -10.29
C ALA A 124 -5.08 3.32 -11.20
N TYR A 125 -4.20 2.33 -11.36
CA TYR A 125 -4.35 1.26 -12.34
C TYR A 125 -3.66 -0.03 -11.88
N ASP A 126 -3.87 -1.10 -12.65
CA ASP A 126 -3.23 -2.41 -12.51
C ASP A 126 -3.22 -2.94 -11.06
N GLN A 127 -4.40 -3.01 -10.43
CA GLN A 127 -4.53 -3.63 -9.12
C GLN A 127 -4.13 -5.11 -9.15
N PHE A 128 -3.50 -5.58 -8.08
CA PHE A 128 -2.98 -6.93 -7.97
C PHE A 128 -3.25 -7.53 -6.58
N GLN A 129 -3.22 -8.86 -6.54
CA GLN A 129 -3.27 -9.68 -5.34
C GLN A 129 -2.07 -10.64 -5.36
N GLY A 130 -1.21 -10.58 -4.36
CA GLY A 130 -0.16 -11.57 -4.16
C GLY A 130 -0.72 -12.84 -3.51
N TYR A 131 -1.33 -12.72 -2.33
CA TYR A 131 -1.93 -13.84 -1.60
C TYR A 131 -3.06 -13.39 -0.66
N ALA A 132 -3.94 -14.32 -0.30
CA ALA A 132 -4.99 -14.17 0.70
C ALA A 132 -5.23 -15.53 1.39
N ILE A 133 -4.60 -15.76 2.55
CA ILE A 133 -4.60 -17.07 3.21
C ILE A 133 -5.94 -17.32 3.91
N GLY A 134 -6.61 -18.42 3.58
CA GLY A 134 -7.92 -18.77 4.16
C GLY A 134 -9.09 -17.94 3.61
N HIS A 135 -8.86 -17.19 2.53
CA HIS A 135 -9.84 -16.28 1.95
C HIS A 135 -9.98 -16.52 0.45
N SER A 136 -11.16 -16.28 -0.09
CA SER A 136 -11.35 -16.11 -1.53
C SER A 136 -11.78 -14.68 -1.81
N ARG A 137 -11.23 -14.09 -2.89
CA ARG A 137 -11.63 -12.75 -3.31
C ARG A 137 -13.02 -12.81 -3.93
N ASP A 138 -13.96 -12.08 -3.35
CA ASP A 138 -15.32 -11.91 -3.87
C ASP A 138 -15.34 -10.84 -4.96
N SER A 139 -14.86 -9.64 -4.61
CA SER A 139 -14.80 -8.50 -5.51
C SER A 139 -13.66 -7.55 -5.15
N TRP A 140 -13.33 -6.65 -6.06
CA TRP A 140 -12.41 -5.56 -5.80
C TRP A 140 -12.81 -4.30 -6.59
N ALA A 141 -12.44 -3.13 -6.07
CA ALA A 141 -12.70 -1.85 -6.68
C ALA A 141 -11.50 -0.93 -6.46
N LEU A 142 -10.89 -0.49 -7.56
CA LEU A 142 -9.87 0.54 -7.55
C LEU A 142 -10.48 1.86 -8.05
N LYS A 143 -10.35 2.93 -7.27
CA LYS A 143 -10.90 4.24 -7.62
C LYS A 143 -9.96 5.36 -7.19
N VAL A 144 -9.82 6.38 -8.04
CA VAL A 144 -9.38 7.72 -7.61
C VAL A 144 -10.61 8.41 -7.03
N ILE A 145 -10.65 8.56 -5.71
CA ILE A 145 -11.83 9.12 -5.01
C ILE A 145 -11.76 10.65 -5.02
N LYS A 146 -10.57 11.21 -4.81
CA LYS A 146 -10.32 12.65 -4.92
C LYS A 146 -9.08 12.87 -5.78
N GLN A 147 -9.27 13.49 -6.93
CA GLN A 147 -8.21 13.63 -7.92
C GLN A 147 -7.19 14.73 -7.56
N HIS A 148 -7.66 15.86 -7.05
CA HIS A 148 -6.83 17.01 -6.69
C HIS A 148 -6.82 17.22 -5.18
N GLU A 149 -5.67 17.61 -4.64
CA GLU A 149 -5.61 18.23 -3.33
C GLU A 149 -6.44 19.50 -3.33
N SER A 150 -7.02 19.82 -2.17
CA SER A 150 -7.62 21.12 -1.95
C SER A 150 -7.52 21.49 -0.47
N SER A 151 -8.05 22.65 -0.11
CA SER A 151 -8.15 23.11 1.28
C SER A 151 -8.90 22.14 2.21
N THR A 152 -9.67 21.20 1.66
CA THR A 152 -10.40 20.17 2.42
C THR A 152 -9.61 18.87 2.59
N GLY A 153 -8.37 18.80 2.11
CA GLY A 153 -7.46 17.67 2.33
C GLY A 153 -6.83 17.10 1.05
N PRO A 154 -6.05 16.02 1.18
CA PRO A 154 -5.24 15.46 0.10
C PRO A 154 -6.07 14.80 -1.01
N ALA A 155 -5.51 14.76 -2.22
CA ALA A 155 -5.94 13.83 -3.25
C ALA A 155 -5.78 12.39 -2.73
N HIS A 156 -6.67 11.48 -3.09
CA HIS A 156 -6.55 10.09 -2.70
C HIS A 156 -7.19 9.09 -3.66
N ALA A 157 -6.53 7.95 -3.78
CA ALA A 157 -6.97 6.78 -4.52
C ALA A 157 -6.99 5.56 -3.60
N GLN A 158 -7.94 4.66 -3.80
CA GLN A 158 -8.16 3.53 -2.91
C GLN A 158 -8.45 2.27 -3.71
N LEU A 159 -7.76 1.19 -3.33
CA LEU A 159 -8.14 -0.17 -3.63
C LEU A 159 -8.95 -0.72 -2.46
N SER A 160 -10.13 -1.25 -2.73
CA SER A 160 -10.96 -1.98 -1.78
C SER A 160 -11.22 -3.38 -2.32
N ILE A 161 -11.09 -4.40 -1.46
CA ILE A 161 -11.24 -5.81 -1.80
C ILE A 161 -12.17 -6.45 -0.77
N VAL A 162 -13.21 -7.10 -1.25
CA VAL A 162 -14.10 -7.92 -0.43
C VAL A 162 -13.62 -9.36 -0.52
N TYR A 163 -13.41 -9.98 0.64
CA TYR A 163 -13.04 -11.39 0.75
C TYR A 163 -14.14 -12.17 1.46
N ASN A 164 -14.38 -13.39 0.98
CA ASN A 164 -15.10 -14.41 1.73
C ASN A 164 -14.10 -15.13 2.66
N VAL A 165 -14.41 -15.16 3.96
CA VAL A 165 -13.55 -15.61 5.06
C VAL A 165 -13.88 -17.06 5.43
N LEU A 166 -13.27 -18.05 4.75
CA LEU A 166 -13.72 -19.44 4.79
C LEU A 166 -15.27 -19.56 4.56
N PRO A 167 -15.85 -20.74 4.42
CA PRO A 167 -17.30 -20.84 4.23
C PRO A 167 -18.12 -20.42 5.47
N ALA A 168 -17.50 -20.24 6.64
CA ALA A 168 -18.17 -20.14 7.93
C ALA A 168 -18.10 -18.76 8.63
N PHE A 169 -17.24 -17.83 8.19
CA PHE A 169 -16.98 -16.59 8.93
C PHE A 169 -17.40 -15.30 8.20
N GLY A 170 -18.12 -15.42 7.08
CA GLY A 170 -18.71 -14.29 6.38
C GLY A 170 -17.75 -13.54 5.47
N GLN A 171 -17.91 -12.22 5.38
CA GLN A 171 -17.12 -11.35 4.50
C GLN A 171 -16.32 -10.32 5.29
N VAL A 172 -15.13 -9.99 4.78
CA VAL A 172 -14.31 -8.89 5.27
C VAL A 172 -13.91 -7.99 4.10
N THR A 173 -13.94 -6.68 4.32
CA THR A 173 -13.40 -5.70 3.37
C THR A 173 -12.03 -5.26 3.84
N LYS A 174 -11.07 -5.22 2.92
CA LYS A 174 -9.72 -4.71 3.14
C LYS A 174 -9.36 -3.74 2.03
N GLY A 175 -8.56 -2.75 2.34
CA GLY A 175 -8.06 -1.83 1.33
C GLY A 175 -6.71 -1.22 1.68
N VAL A 176 -6.15 -0.56 0.67
CA VAL A 176 -4.99 0.32 0.80
C VAL A 176 -5.28 1.60 0.04
N ARG A 177 -4.89 2.73 0.62
CA ARG A 177 -5.14 4.07 0.10
C ARG A 177 -3.82 4.79 -0.09
N LEU A 178 -3.66 5.42 -1.26
CA LEU A 178 -2.64 6.43 -1.50
C LEU A 178 -3.24 7.81 -1.20
N LYS A 179 -2.51 8.64 -0.46
CA LYS A 179 -2.79 10.07 -0.30
C LYS A 179 -1.65 10.89 -0.88
N VAL A 180 -2.00 12.01 -1.51
CA VAL A 180 -1.06 12.98 -2.11
C VAL A 180 -1.52 14.39 -1.73
N GLY A 181 -0.66 15.15 -1.08
CA GLY A 181 -0.95 16.53 -0.70
C GLY A 181 0.16 17.14 0.15
N GLY A 182 0.35 18.46 0.02
CA GLY A 182 1.41 19.18 0.71
C GLY A 182 2.80 18.77 0.25
N ASP A 183 2.97 18.54 -1.06
CA ASP A 183 4.21 18.10 -1.70
C ASP A 183 4.76 16.76 -1.17
N ARG A 184 3.86 15.90 -0.70
CA ARG A 184 4.19 14.55 -0.19
C ARG A 184 3.12 13.53 -0.54
N SER A 185 3.51 12.26 -0.51
CA SER A 185 2.61 11.12 -0.59
C SER A 185 2.81 10.17 0.58
N TRP A 186 1.74 9.49 1.00
CA TRP A 186 1.77 8.46 2.04
C TRP A 186 0.66 7.44 1.84
N GLN A 187 0.76 6.32 2.53
CA GLN A 187 -0.19 5.21 2.44
C GLN A 187 -0.98 5.04 3.74
N GLU A 188 -2.20 4.52 3.63
CA GLU A 188 -3.03 4.14 4.77
C GLU A 188 -3.79 2.85 4.47
N ASN A 189 -4.01 2.04 5.51
CA ASN A 189 -4.97 0.95 5.44
C ASN A 189 -6.39 1.51 5.34
N SER A 190 -7.26 0.82 4.61
CA SER A 190 -8.66 1.21 4.42
C SER A 190 -9.62 0.05 4.62
#